data_AF-W7LSP8-F1
#
_entry.id   AF-W7LSP8-F1
#
_cell.length_a   1.000
_cell.length_b   1.000
_cell.length_c   1.000
_cell.angle_alpha   90.00
_cell.angle_beta   90.00
_cell.angle_gamma   90.00
#
_symmetry.space_group_name_H-M   'P 1'
#
loop_
_entity.id
_entity.type
_entity.pdbx_description
1 polymer ?
#
loop_
_entity_poly.entity_id
_entity_poly.type
_entity_poly.pdbx_seq_one_letter_code
_entity_poly.pdbx_strand_id
1 'polypeptide(L)'
;MAFYIEKSSLESRFFGSPLETKEYAPHLLKNGFKVSVLTRTPSSAELPSDVYVIGADYTSAETLKPSLTGRGFDAIVIILNRLAYDESVVTMQAAVNTGIYRAIPSFFGVSLDNPEIAHMPFMKTKLPVLNDVLAKAEKGEITYTGINTRYVPRLGA
;
A
#
# COMPACT_ATOMS: atom_id res chain seq x y z
N MET A 1 4.64 0.49 -15.09
CA MET A 1 3.27 0.40 -14.58
C MET A 1 3.33 0.26 -13.06
N ALA A 2 2.74 1.21 -12.34
CA ALA A 2 2.71 1.22 -10.89
C ALA A 2 1.31 0.78 -10.42
N PHE A 3 1.30 -0.12 -9.45
CA PHE A 3 0.08 -0.64 -8.85
C PHE A 3 -0.16 0.01 -7.48
N TYR A 4 -1.39 0.41 -7.22
CA TYR A 4 -1.88 1.16 -6.07
C TYR A 4 -2.98 0.36 -5.34
N ILE A 5 -2.96 0.32 -4.01
CA ILE A 5 -3.90 -0.46 -3.22
C ILE A 5 -4.89 0.44 -2.47
N GLU A 6 -6.18 0.36 -2.78
CA GLU A 6 -7.24 1.03 -2.03
C GLU A 6 -8.06 0.04 -1.18
N LYS A 7 -8.45 0.47 0.02
CA LYS A 7 -9.43 -0.24 0.85
C LYS A 7 -10.85 0.26 0.54
N SER A 8 -11.78 -0.69 0.39
CA SER A 8 -13.22 -0.45 0.36
C SER A 8 -13.87 -0.41 1.75
N SER A 9 -14.93 0.39 1.83
CA SER A 9 -16.00 0.52 2.84
C SER A 9 -15.83 -0.19 4.19
N LEU A 10 -15.41 0.57 5.20
CA LEU A 10 -16.08 0.52 6.49
C LEU A 10 -16.41 1.95 6.88
N GLU A 11 -17.69 2.18 7.14
CA GLU A 11 -18.20 3.43 7.65
C GLU A 11 -17.47 3.85 8.94
N SER A 12 -17.43 5.16 9.13
CA SER A 12 -17.23 5.87 10.40
C SER A 12 -15.79 6.08 10.92
N ARG A 13 -15.39 7.34 10.76
CA ARG A 13 -14.91 8.20 11.87
C ARG A 13 -13.58 7.90 12.55
N PHE A 14 -12.56 7.31 11.93
CA PHE A 14 -11.20 7.48 12.46
C PHE A 14 -10.14 7.60 11.36
N PHE A 15 -9.24 8.58 11.55
CA PHE A 15 -8.15 9.01 10.68
C PHE A 15 -7.53 7.90 9.80
N GLY A 16 -7.63 8.09 8.48
CA GLY A 16 -7.16 7.19 7.41
C GLY A 16 -8.26 6.92 6.38
N SER A 17 -8.70 7.96 5.67
CA SER A 17 -9.85 7.94 4.73
C SER A 17 -9.40 7.80 3.25
N PRO A 18 -10.32 7.47 2.31
CA PRO A 18 -10.17 7.48 0.83
C PRO A 18 -9.58 8.75 0.16
N LEU A 19 -9.09 9.72 0.94
CA LEU A 19 -8.44 10.95 0.47
C LEU A 19 -7.05 10.67 -0.12
N GLU A 20 -6.28 9.76 0.47
CA GLU A 20 -4.91 9.49 0.04
C GLU A 20 -4.85 8.94 -1.40
N THR A 21 -5.82 8.11 -1.81
CA THR A 21 -5.92 7.61 -3.19
C THR A 21 -6.16 8.68 -4.22
N LYS A 22 -7.14 9.53 -3.94
CA LYS A 22 -7.52 10.63 -4.81
C LYS A 22 -6.38 11.64 -4.95
N GLU A 23 -5.52 11.74 -3.95
CA GLU A 23 -4.35 12.63 -3.97
C GLU A 23 -3.16 12.03 -4.73
N TYR A 24 -2.78 10.76 -4.51
CA TYR A 24 -1.54 10.21 -5.08
C TYR A 24 -1.65 9.82 -6.56
N ALA A 25 -2.77 9.24 -7.00
CA ALA A 25 -2.90 8.75 -8.37
C ALA A 25 -2.72 9.86 -9.43
N PRO A 26 -3.29 11.08 -9.29
CA PRO A 26 -3.02 12.19 -10.22
C PRO A 26 -1.55 12.57 -10.32
N HIS A 27 -0.80 12.55 -9.21
CA HIS A 27 0.62 12.86 -9.23
C HIS A 27 1.44 11.81 -9.99
N LEU A 28 1.09 10.53 -9.83
CA LEU A 28 1.73 9.45 -10.58
C LEU A 28 1.41 9.56 -12.08
N LEU A 29 0.14 9.80 -12.44
CA LEU A 29 -0.27 10.00 -13.84
C LEU A 29 0.47 11.19 -14.48
N LYS A 30 0.55 12.34 -13.78
CA LYS A 30 1.26 13.53 -14.25
C LYS A 30 2.76 13.27 -14.52
N ASN A 31 3.36 12.32 -13.81
CA ASN A 31 4.76 11.93 -14.01
C ASN A 31 4.92 10.77 -15.01
N GLY A 32 3.89 10.45 -15.80
CA GLY A 32 3.96 9.47 -16.89
C GLY A 32 3.83 8.01 -16.46
N PHE A 33 3.46 7.75 -15.20
CA PHE A 33 3.18 6.38 -14.76
C PHE A 33 1.81 5.91 -15.27
N LYS A 34 1.77 4.67 -15.78
CA LYS A 34 0.50 3.93 -15.92
C LYS A 34 0.09 3.43 -14.54
N VAL A 35 -1.09 3.81 -14.08
CA VAL A 35 -1.57 3.54 -12.72
C VAL A 35 -2.74 2.57 -12.75
N SER A 36 -2.69 1.56 -11.89
CA SER A 36 -3.84 0.70 -11.60
C SER A 36 -4.13 0.70 -10.11
N VAL A 37 -5.41 0.78 -9.75
CA VAL A 37 -5.89 0.71 -8.37
C VAL A 37 -6.60 -0.61 -8.15
N LEU A 38 -6.21 -1.36 -7.13
CA LEU A 38 -6.93 -2.55 -6.69
C LEU A 38 -7.80 -2.17 -5.51
N THR A 39 -9.05 -2.58 -5.55
CA THR A 39 -10.05 -2.31 -4.52
C THR A 39 -11.04 -3.47 -4.46
N ARG A 40 -11.64 -3.74 -3.29
CA ARG A 40 -12.66 -4.80 -3.21
C ARG A 40 -13.95 -4.39 -3.93
N THR A 41 -14.20 -3.09 -4.13
CA THR A 41 -15.42 -2.58 -4.75
C THR A 41 -15.10 -1.62 -5.90
N PRO A 42 -14.69 -2.12 -7.09
CA PRO A 42 -14.30 -1.26 -8.22
C PRO A 42 -15.37 -0.25 -8.65
N SER A 43 -16.65 -0.63 -8.54
CA SER A 43 -17.78 0.20 -8.93
C SER A 43 -17.97 1.45 -8.05
N SER A 44 -17.39 1.50 -6.86
CA SER A 44 -17.46 2.66 -5.97
C SER A 44 -16.22 3.55 -6.02
N ALA A 45 -15.27 3.27 -6.92
CA ALA A 45 -14.04 4.05 -7.04
C ALA A 45 -14.29 5.36 -7.81
N GLU A 46 -14.06 6.49 -7.15
CA GLU A 46 -14.14 7.82 -7.76
C GLU A 46 -12.73 8.30 -8.11
N LEU A 47 -12.21 7.84 -9.26
CA LEU A 47 -10.83 8.09 -9.70
C LEU A 47 -10.79 8.69 -11.12
N PRO A 48 -9.70 9.36 -11.50
CA PRO A 48 -9.52 9.83 -12.88
C PRO A 48 -9.69 8.69 -13.90
N SER A 49 -10.22 9.00 -15.08
CA SER A 49 -10.48 8.02 -16.16
C SER A 49 -9.25 7.23 -16.59
N ASP A 50 -8.07 7.81 -16.39
CA ASP A 50 -6.79 7.24 -16.81
C ASP A 50 -6.22 6.23 -15.79
N VAL A 51 -6.94 6.01 -14.69
CA VAL A 51 -6.63 4.98 -13.68
C VAL A 51 -7.44 3.72 -13.96
N TYR A 52 -6.75 2.59 -14.09
CA TYR A 52 -7.41 1.29 -14.22
C TYR A 52 -7.81 0.74 -12.85
N VAL A 53 -9.11 0.57 -12.60
CA VAL A 53 -9.61 0.01 -11.34
C VAL A 53 -9.82 -1.50 -11.48
N ILE A 54 -9.28 -2.27 -10.55
CA ILE A 54 -9.24 -3.73 -10.57
C ILE A 54 -9.87 -4.26 -9.27
N GLY A 55 -10.74 -5.26 -9.39
CA GLY A 55 -11.28 -5.97 -8.23
C GLY A 55 -10.21 -6.78 -7.54
N ALA A 56 -10.16 -6.73 -6.21
CA ALA A 56 -9.17 -7.45 -5.41
C ALA A 56 -9.77 -8.07 -4.15
N ASP A 57 -9.41 -9.32 -3.89
CA ASP A 57 -9.63 -10.00 -2.63
C ASP A 57 -8.30 -10.11 -1.89
N TYR A 58 -8.27 -9.54 -0.69
CA TYR A 58 -7.06 -9.47 0.16
C TYR A 58 -7.03 -10.57 1.23
N THR A 59 -7.92 -11.55 1.15
CA THR A 59 -8.01 -12.65 2.14
C THR A 59 -6.75 -13.51 2.15
N SER A 60 -6.11 -13.72 0.99
CA SER A 60 -4.86 -14.47 0.87
C SER A 60 -4.07 -14.05 -0.37
N ALA A 61 -2.81 -14.50 -0.47
CA ALA A 61 -2.00 -14.20 -1.64
C ALA A 61 -2.58 -14.86 -2.91
N GLU A 62 -3.19 -16.04 -2.76
CA GLU A 62 -3.82 -16.82 -3.83
C GLU A 62 -5.06 -16.13 -4.37
N THR A 63 -5.90 -15.57 -3.49
CA THR A 63 -7.10 -14.82 -3.89
C THR A 63 -6.77 -13.48 -4.52
N LEU A 64 -5.65 -12.86 -4.13
CA LEU A 64 -5.16 -11.62 -4.70
C LEU A 64 -4.44 -11.80 -6.05
N LYS A 65 -3.76 -12.94 -6.24
CA LYS A 65 -2.90 -13.25 -7.41
C LYS A 65 -3.55 -12.98 -8.78
N PRO A 66 -4.84 -13.31 -9.04
CA PRO A 66 -5.49 -13.01 -10.32
C PRO A 66 -5.57 -11.50 -10.63
N SER A 67 -5.58 -10.67 -9.59
CA SER A 67 -5.60 -9.21 -9.71
C SER A 67 -4.25 -8.63 -10.13
N LEU A 68 -3.17 -9.41 -10.04
CA LEU A 68 -1.79 -8.99 -10.32
C LEU A 68 -1.21 -9.66 -11.58
N THR A 69 -1.54 -10.93 -11.80
CA THR A 69 -0.93 -11.78 -12.84
C THR A 69 -1.20 -11.26 -14.25
N GLY A 70 -0.18 -11.29 -15.12
CA GLY A 70 -0.33 -10.96 -16.54
C GLY A 70 -0.54 -9.47 -16.85
N ARG A 71 -0.51 -8.61 -15.84
CA ARG A 71 -0.71 -7.16 -16.02
C ARG A 71 0.58 -6.47 -16.44
N GLY A 72 1.74 -6.91 -15.94
CA GLY A 72 3.03 -6.26 -16.20
C GLY A 72 3.29 -5.09 -15.25
N PHE A 73 2.95 -5.27 -13.97
CA PHE A 73 3.28 -4.30 -12.93
C PHE A 73 4.77 -4.31 -12.63
N ASP A 74 5.40 -3.14 -12.71
CA ASP A 74 6.82 -2.97 -12.38
C ASP A 74 7.01 -2.74 -10.88
N ALA A 75 6.04 -2.07 -10.25
CA ALA A 75 6.12 -1.70 -8.84
C ALA A 75 4.75 -1.76 -8.14
N ILE A 76 4.79 -1.94 -6.83
CA ILE A 76 3.63 -1.92 -5.94
C ILE A 76 3.77 -0.82 -4.89
N VAL A 77 2.70 -0.05 -4.69
CA VAL A 77 2.57 0.97 -3.64
C VAL A 77 1.50 0.51 -2.65
N ILE A 78 1.90 0.29 -1.40
CA ILE A 78 1.02 -0.11 -0.30
C ILE A 78 0.73 1.07 0.61
N ILE A 79 -0.55 1.26 0.83
CA ILE A 79 -1.23 2.48 1.32
C ILE A 79 -2.59 2.08 1.89
N LEU A 80 -2.68 0.80 2.26
CA LEU A 80 -3.77 0.27 3.05
C LEU A 80 -3.82 1.00 4.39
N ASN A 81 -5.04 1.08 4.93
CA ASN A 81 -5.28 1.79 6.16
C ASN A 81 -4.47 1.20 7.32
N ARG A 82 -4.33 1.97 8.40
CA ARG A 82 -3.60 1.58 9.62
C ARG A 82 -4.15 0.35 10.36
N LEU A 83 -5.20 -0.30 9.88
CA LEU A 83 -5.76 -1.51 10.48
C LEU A 83 -5.63 -2.73 9.55
N ALA A 84 -5.13 -2.54 8.33
CA ALA A 84 -5.05 -3.55 7.28
C ALA A 84 -3.60 -4.06 7.13
N TYR A 85 -3.01 -4.47 8.26
CA TYR A 85 -1.63 -4.94 8.30
C TYR A 85 -1.47 -6.32 7.67
N ASP A 86 -2.39 -7.23 7.97
CA ASP A 86 -2.39 -8.57 7.39
C ASP A 86 -2.59 -8.49 5.87
N GLU A 87 -3.51 -7.65 5.40
CA GLU A 87 -3.67 -7.40 3.97
C GLU A 87 -2.42 -6.79 3.33
N SER A 88 -1.63 -5.99 4.06
CA SER A 88 -0.35 -5.45 3.56
C SER A 88 0.69 -6.56 3.35
N VAL A 89 0.79 -7.50 4.29
CA VAL A 89 1.68 -8.67 4.20
C VAL A 89 1.23 -9.60 3.07
N VAL A 90 -0.07 -9.93 3.02
CA VAL A 90 -0.68 -10.72 1.94
C VAL A 90 -0.41 -10.10 0.58
N THR A 91 -0.53 -8.77 0.49
CA THR A 91 -0.31 -8.07 -0.77
C THR A 91 1.15 -8.12 -1.19
N MET A 92 2.09 -7.94 -0.25
CA MET A 92 3.51 -8.07 -0.55
C MET A 92 3.84 -9.49 -1.03
N GLN A 93 3.29 -10.52 -0.38
CA GLN A 93 3.47 -11.90 -0.80
C GLN A 93 2.91 -12.16 -2.20
N ALA A 94 1.72 -11.67 -2.51
CA ALA A 94 1.12 -11.81 -3.83
C ALA A 94 1.94 -11.07 -4.92
N ALA A 95 2.49 -9.90 -4.60
CA ALA A 95 3.37 -9.15 -5.49
C ALA A 95 4.63 -9.96 -5.83
N VAL A 96 5.32 -10.47 -4.80
CA VAL A 96 6.50 -11.34 -4.97
C VAL A 96 6.17 -12.58 -5.79
N ASN A 97 5.06 -13.27 -5.46
CA ASN A 97 4.61 -14.47 -6.17
C ASN A 97 4.26 -14.22 -7.65
N THR A 98 4.05 -12.97 -8.04
CA THR A 98 3.72 -12.57 -9.42
C THR A 98 4.87 -11.84 -10.12
N GLY A 99 6.05 -11.78 -9.49
CA GLY A 99 7.27 -11.22 -10.08
C GLY A 99 7.39 -9.70 -9.95
N ILE A 100 6.56 -9.05 -9.12
CA ILE A 100 6.69 -7.61 -8.85
C ILE A 100 7.87 -7.40 -7.90
N TYR A 101 8.97 -6.90 -8.42
CA TYR A 101 10.23 -6.77 -7.69
C TYR A 101 10.37 -5.45 -6.92
N ARG A 102 9.65 -4.39 -7.29
CA ARG A 102 9.82 -3.05 -6.69
C ARG A 102 8.66 -2.70 -5.76
N ALA A 103 8.96 -2.40 -4.50
CA ALA A 103 7.96 -2.08 -3.48
C ALA A 103 8.10 -0.67 -2.88
N ILE A 104 6.96 -0.03 -2.62
CA ILE A 104 6.83 1.15 -1.77
C ILE A 104 5.82 0.78 -0.66
N PRO A 105 6.28 0.28 0.49
CA PRO A 105 5.39 -0.15 1.58
C PRO A 105 4.75 1.03 2.33
N SER A 106 3.74 0.75 3.15
CA SER A 106 2.97 1.75 3.92
C SER A 106 3.75 2.32 5.13
N PHE A 107 4.86 3.01 4.85
CA PHE A 107 5.75 3.62 5.84
C PHE A 107 5.57 5.14 5.97
N PHE A 108 4.48 5.71 5.45
CA PHE A 108 4.13 7.15 5.40
C PHE A 108 3.85 7.82 6.77
N GLY A 109 4.70 7.56 7.77
CA GLY A 109 4.57 8.12 9.12
C GLY A 109 5.92 8.37 9.76
N VAL A 110 6.11 7.82 10.95
CA VAL A 110 7.37 7.87 11.70
C VAL A 110 8.19 6.60 11.45
N SER A 111 9.51 6.75 11.46
CA SER A 111 10.41 5.59 11.35
C SER A 111 10.31 4.71 12.59
N LEU A 112 10.36 3.40 12.37
CA LEU A 112 10.43 2.38 13.43
C LEU A 112 11.88 1.98 13.75
N ASP A 113 12.89 2.65 13.17
CA ASP A 113 14.31 2.39 13.47
C ASP A 113 14.66 2.75 14.92
N ASN A 114 13.91 3.67 15.54
CA ASN A 114 14.06 3.99 16.95
C ASN A 114 13.31 2.93 17.79
N PRO A 115 14.02 2.16 18.65
CA PRO A 115 13.40 1.16 19.52
C PRO A 115 12.28 1.73 20.39
N GLU A 116 12.40 2.93 20.93
CA GLU A 116 11.37 3.53 21.78
C GLU A 116 10.06 3.73 21.02
N ILE A 117 10.15 4.24 19.78
CA ILE A 117 9.01 4.41 18.89
C ILE A 117 8.42 3.05 18.51
N ALA A 118 9.28 2.09 18.10
CA ALA A 118 8.87 0.74 17.75
C ALA A 118 8.13 0.03 18.88
N HIS A 119 8.46 0.32 20.14
CA HIS A 119 7.83 -0.30 21.30
C HIS A 119 6.52 0.37 21.76
N MET A 120 6.13 1.52 21.19
CA MET A 120 4.85 2.15 21.51
C MET A 120 3.68 1.24 21.11
N PRO A 121 2.60 1.13 21.93
CA PRO A 121 1.50 0.18 21.68
C PRO A 121 0.92 0.25 20.27
N PHE A 122 0.76 1.47 19.73
CA PHE A 122 0.24 1.66 18.39
C PHE A 122 1.26 1.33 17.28
N MET A 123 2.54 1.64 17.50
CA MET A 123 3.59 1.41 16.50
C MET A 123 4.00 -0.06 16.38
N LYS A 124 3.95 -0.82 17.49
CA LYS A 124 4.21 -2.27 17.49
C LYS A 124 3.38 -3.02 16.44
N THR A 125 2.17 -2.54 16.16
CA THR A 125 1.27 -3.16 15.17
C THR A 125 1.79 -3.10 13.73
N LYS A 126 2.75 -2.19 13.42
CA LYS A 126 3.41 -2.11 12.11
C LYS A 126 4.65 -3.00 11.97
N LEU A 127 5.18 -3.55 13.07
CA LEU A 127 6.40 -4.36 13.03
C LEU A 127 6.28 -5.59 12.12
N PRO A 128 5.15 -6.33 12.06
CA PRO A 128 5.02 -7.46 11.14
C PRO A 128 5.21 -7.05 9.67
N VAL A 129 4.64 -5.92 9.25
CA VAL A 129 4.79 -5.40 7.88
C VAL A 129 6.23 -4.99 7.60
N LEU A 130 6.89 -4.32 8.56
CA LEU A 130 8.29 -3.95 8.43
C LEU A 130 9.18 -5.20 8.28
N ASN A 131 9.02 -6.16 9.18
CA ASN A 131 9.81 -7.39 9.19
C ASN A 131 9.61 -8.20 7.90
N ASP A 132 8.38 -8.28 7.39
CA ASP A 132 8.09 -8.96 6.11
C ASP A 132 8.85 -8.32 4.94
N VAL A 133 8.79 -6.99 4.83
CA VAL A 133 9.50 -6.25 3.77
C VAL A 133 11.01 -6.43 3.87
N LEU A 134 11.58 -6.30 5.08
CA LEU A 134 13.01 -6.46 5.30
C LEU A 134 13.48 -7.88 4.97
N ALA A 135 12.74 -8.90 5.41
CA ALA A 135 13.08 -10.30 5.13
C ALA A 135 13.04 -10.62 3.63
N LYS A 136 12.04 -10.11 2.90
CA LYS A 136 11.95 -10.27 1.44
C LYS A 136 13.08 -9.55 0.71
N ALA A 137 13.44 -8.34 1.17
CA ALA A 137 14.55 -7.58 0.61
C ALA A 137 15.91 -8.25 0.84
N GLU A 138 16.14 -8.80 2.05
CA GLU A 138 17.37 -9.54 2.39
C GLU A 138 17.54 -10.79 1.53
N LYS A 139 16.44 -11.49 1.22
CA LYS A 139 16.43 -12.63 0.28
C LYS A 139 16.63 -12.22 -1.19
N GLY A 140 16.64 -10.93 -1.49
CA GLY A 140 16.70 -10.43 -2.86
C GLY A 140 15.43 -10.68 -3.65
N GLU A 141 14.28 -10.89 -2.99
CA GLU A 141 12.98 -11.08 -3.65
C GLU A 141 12.38 -9.73 -4.11
N ILE A 142 12.75 -8.64 -3.43
CA ILE A 142 12.31 -7.28 -3.76
C ILE A 142 13.42 -6.25 -3.53
N THR A 143 13.27 -5.08 -4.17
CA THR A 143 13.83 -3.81 -3.69
C THR A 143 12.71 -2.95 -3.11
N TYR A 144 12.97 -2.19 -2.06
CA TYR A 144 11.96 -1.33 -1.44
C TYR A 144 12.45 0.09 -1.16
N THR A 145 11.51 1.03 -1.02
CA THR A 145 11.78 2.36 -0.47
C THR A 145 10.72 2.70 0.56
N GLY A 146 11.15 2.81 1.81
CA GLY A 146 10.33 3.37 2.88
C GLY A 146 10.28 4.88 2.78
N ILE A 147 9.07 5.45 2.75
CA ILE A 147 8.86 6.90 2.72
C ILE A 147 8.33 7.34 4.08
N ASN A 148 9.16 7.95 4.92
CA ASN A 148 8.73 8.54 6.19
C ASN A 148 8.40 10.03 5.99
N THR A 149 7.12 10.37 5.90
CA THR A 149 6.64 11.75 5.69
C THR A 149 6.69 12.62 6.94
N ARG A 150 7.02 12.03 8.10
CA ARG A 150 6.95 12.63 9.44
C ARG A 150 5.53 13.05 9.81
N TYR A 151 5.26 13.17 11.11
CA TYR A 151 4.05 13.85 11.55
C TYR A 151 4.20 15.34 11.26
N VAL A 152 3.45 15.85 10.30
CA VAL A 152 3.24 17.28 10.14
C VAL A 152 2.01 17.62 10.98
N PRO A 153 2.14 18.31 12.12
CA PRO A 153 0.97 18.83 12.81
C PRO A 153 0.25 19.72 11.80
N ARG A 154 -1.04 19.45 11.53
CA ARG A 154 -1.88 20.50 10.96
C ARG A 154 -1.98 21.56 12.05
N LEU A 155 -1.11 22.56 11.99
CA LEU A 155 -1.31 23.79 12.72
C LEU A 155 -2.65 24.33 12.19
N GLY A 156 -3.69 24.18 13.02
CA GLY A 156 -5.00 24.71 12.71
C GLY A 156 -4.90 26.21 12.45
N ALA A 157 -5.56 26.63 11.38
CA ALA A 157 -5.99 28.01 11.21
C ALA A 157 -7.06 28.36 12.25
#